data_AF-A0A931AT23-F1
#
_entry.id   AF-A0A931AT23-F1
#
_cell.length_a   1.000
_cell.length_b   1.000
_cell.length_c   1.000
_cell.angle_alpha   90.00
_cell.angle_beta   90.00
_cell.angle_gamma   90.00
#
_symmetry.space_group_name_H-M   'P 1'
#
loop_
_entity.id
_entity.type
_entity.pdbx_description
1 polymer ?
#
loop_
_entity_poly.entity_id
_entity_poly.type
_entity_poly.pdbx_seq_one_letter_code
_entity_poly.pdbx_strand_id
1 'polypeptide(L)'
;QPKWLARLAENRLGGTPPRVPMFLYHGKGDQIIPLAVGSALRSEYCRAGVNVRWAALPAPDHVTGAIEGGPLAIEWLTLRVLGLPAFGNC
;
A
#
# COMPACT_ATOMS: atom_id res chain seq x y z
N GLN A 1 15.43 -15.01 -21.90
CA GLN A 1 15.44 -13.89 -20.93
C GLN A 1 16.14 -14.31 -19.65
N PRO A 2 16.82 -13.40 -18.94
CA PRO A 2 17.39 -13.70 -17.62
C PRO A 2 16.33 -14.18 -16.62
N LYS A 3 16.63 -15.23 -15.84
CA LYS A 3 15.68 -15.82 -14.87
C LYS A 3 15.23 -14.83 -13.77
N TRP A 4 16.03 -13.81 -13.46
CA TRP A 4 15.71 -12.83 -12.42
C TRP A 4 14.55 -11.90 -12.81
N LEU A 5 14.36 -11.60 -14.10
CA LEU A 5 13.22 -10.81 -14.56
C LEU A 5 11.89 -11.49 -14.28
N ALA A 6 11.83 -12.81 -14.47
CA ALA A 6 10.63 -13.60 -14.15
C ALA A 6 10.30 -13.51 -12.65
N ARG A 7 11.31 -13.58 -11.77
CA ARG A 7 11.11 -13.44 -10.32
C ARG A 7 10.64 -12.04 -9.92
N LEU A 8 11.12 -10.99 -10.59
CA LEU A 8 10.61 -9.63 -10.35
C LEU A 8 9.17 -9.48 -10.82
N ALA A 9 8.81 -10.08 -11.97
CA ALA A 9 7.43 -10.07 -12.45
C ALA A 9 6.48 -10.81 -11.51
N GLU A 10 6.90 -11.93 -10.92
CA GLU A 10 6.13 -12.68 -9.92
C GLU A 10 5.91 -11.90 -8.62
N ASN A 11 6.88 -11.10 -8.18
CA ASN A 11 6.78 -10.28 -6.97
C ASN A 11 6.06 -8.94 -7.18
N ARG A 12 5.70 -8.60 -8.42
CA ARG A 12 5.09 -7.32 -8.75
C ARG A 12 3.62 -7.29 -8.31
N LEU A 13 3.33 -6.43 -7.34
CA LEU A 13 1.96 -6.17 -6.86
C LEU A 13 1.10 -5.47 -7.93
N GLY A 14 -0.22 -5.45 -7.74
CA GLY A 14 -1.15 -4.73 -8.62
C GLY A 14 -1.77 -5.58 -9.74
N GLY A 15 -1.16 -6.73 -10.08
CA GLY A 15 -1.67 -7.63 -11.13
C GLY A 15 -2.91 -8.44 -10.73
N THR A 16 -3.12 -8.67 -9.43
CA THR A 16 -4.28 -9.38 -8.89
C THR A 16 -4.97 -8.51 -7.84
N PRO A 17 -6.21 -8.05 -8.08
CA PRO A 17 -6.94 -7.22 -7.13
C PRO A 17 -7.34 -7.99 -5.86
N PRO A 18 -7.05 -7.48 -4.64
CA PRO A 18 -7.57 -8.04 -3.41
C PRO A 18 -9.11 -8.00 -3.35
N ARG A 19 -9.73 -9.02 -2.76
CA ARG A 19 -11.19 -9.07 -2.51
C ARG A 19 -11.62 -8.47 -1.17
N VAL A 20 -10.68 -7.85 -0.46
CA VAL A 20 -10.90 -7.20 0.83
C VAL A 20 -10.50 -5.73 0.72
N PRO A 21 -11.03 -4.85 1.59
CA PRO A 21 -10.53 -3.49 1.69
C PRO A 21 -9.04 -3.47 2.02
N MET A 22 -8.33 -2.43 1.60
CA MET A 22 -6.88 -2.31 1.80
C MET A 22 -6.53 -0.94 2.41
N PHE A 23 -5.61 -0.93 3.38
CA PHE A 23 -4.89 0.26 3.78
C PHE A 23 -3.48 0.23 3.22
N LEU A 24 -3.11 1.27 2.49
CA LEU A 24 -1.79 1.45 1.91
C LEU A 24 -1.21 2.77 2.42
N TYR A 25 0.00 2.73 2.97
CA TYR A 25 0.74 3.91 3.37
C TYR A 25 2.13 3.92 2.75
N HIS A 26 2.71 5.11 2.58
CA HIS A 26 4.08 5.27 2.06
C HIS A 26 4.69 6.58 2.54
N GLY A 27 5.95 6.57 2.97
CA GLY A 27 6.69 7.78 3.31
C GLY A 27 7.04 8.59 2.05
N LYS A 28 6.78 9.90 2.04
CA LYS A 28 7.07 10.75 0.87
C LYS A 28 8.57 10.86 0.57
N GLY A 29 9.42 10.78 1.59
CA GLY A 29 10.87 10.80 1.45
C GLY A 29 11.53 9.42 1.34
N ASP A 30 10.76 8.34 1.14
CA ASP A 30 11.31 6.99 1.07
C ASP A 30 12.41 6.84 -0.02
N GLN A 31 13.63 6.65 0.45
CA GLN A 31 14.84 6.53 -0.33
C GLN A 31 15.16 5.09 -0.76
N ILE A 32 14.45 4.10 -0.22
CA ILE A 32 14.64 2.67 -0.54
C ILE A 32 13.60 2.23 -1.56
N ILE A 33 12.33 2.54 -1.30
CA ILE A 33 11.21 2.21 -2.18
C ILE A 33 10.62 3.51 -2.70
N PRO A 34 10.82 3.85 -4.00
CA PRO A 34 10.29 5.08 -4.56
C PRO A 34 8.78 5.19 -4.36
N LEU A 35 8.30 6.36 -3.93
CA LEU A 35 6.87 6.65 -3.74
C LEU A 35 6.01 6.27 -4.97
N ALA A 36 6.60 6.38 -6.17
CA ALA A 36 5.98 5.97 -7.43
C ALA A 36 5.46 4.53 -7.39
N VAL A 37 6.17 3.59 -6.75
CA VAL A 37 5.78 2.17 -6.64
C VAL A 37 4.46 2.04 -5.87
N GLY A 38 4.35 2.67 -4.70
CA GLY A 38 3.12 2.65 -3.90
C GLY A 38 1.97 3.38 -4.59
N SER A 39 2.24 4.52 -5.23
CA SER A 39 1.22 5.29 -5.95
C SER A 39 0.67 4.56 -7.19
N ALA A 40 1.51 3.81 -7.90
CA ALA A 40 1.10 2.94 -9.00
C ALA A 40 0.22 1.80 -8.49
N LEU A 41 0.62 1.13 -7.40
CA LEU A 41 -0.17 0.07 -6.78
C LEU A 41 -1.56 0.58 -6.35
N ARG A 42 -1.63 1.74 -5.69
CA ARG A 42 -2.89 2.40 -5.35
C ARG A 42 -3.76 2.60 -6.60
N SER A 43 -3.20 3.18 -7.65
CA SER A 43 -3.93 3.50 -8.88
C SER A 43 -4.50 2.24 -9.56
N GLU A 44 -3.72 1.17 -9.59
CA GLU A 44 -4.12 -0.11 -10.18
C GLU A 44 -5.24 -0.77 -9.39
N TYR A 45 -5.13 -0.80 -8.06
CA TYR A 45 -6.18 -1.33 -7.19
C TYR A 45 -7.46 -0.48 -7.24
N CYS A 46 -7.35 0.84 -7.26
CA CYS A 46 -8.50 1.72 -7.43
C CYS A 46 -9.21 1.49 -8.77
N ARG A 47 -8.46 1.38 -9.88
CA ARG A 47 -9.02 1.07 -11.20
C ARG A 47 -9.69 -0.31 -11.24
N ALA A 48 -9.23 -1.25 -10.42
CA ALA A 48 -9.81 -2.57 -10.28
C ALA A 48 -11.01 -2.64 -9.29
N GLY A 49 -11.44 -1.50 -8.73
CA GLY A 49 -12.58 -1.43 -7.81
C GLY A 49 -12.28 -1.88 -6.37
N VAL A 50 -11.01 -2.02 -6.00
CA VAL A 50 -10.61 -2.33 -4.62
C VAL A 50 -10.88 -1.11 -3.74
N ASN A 51 -11.51 -1.32 -2.58
CA ASN A 51 -11.70 -0.27 -1.59
C ASN A 51 -10.37 0.05 -0.87
N VAL A 52 -9.58 0.96 -1.46
CA VAL A 52 -8.27 1.36 -0.94
C VAL A 52 -8.37 2.64 -0.14
N ARG A 53 -7.85 2.62 1.09
CA ARG A 53 -7.48 3.82 1.85
C ARG A 53 -5.98 4.04 1.71
N TRP A 54 -5.58 5.13 1.07
CA TRP A 54 -4.20 5.55 0.84
C TRP A 54 -3.78 6.69 1.77
N ALA A 55 -2.57 6.59 2.33
CA ALA A 55 -1.91 7.63 3.11
C ALA A 55 -0.46 7.87 2.64
N ALA A 56 -0.20 9.04 2.04
CA ALA A 56 1.17 9.49 1.76
C ALA A 56 1.70 10.30 2.97
N LEU A 57 2.56 9.69 3.76
CA LEU A 57 3.04 10.20 5.03
C LEU A 57 4.16 11.24 4.82
N PRO A 58 4.26 12.29 5.66
CA PRO A 58 5.29 13.31 5.56
C PRO A 58 6.70 12.79 5.89
N ALA A 59 6.84 11.58 6.45
CA ALA A 59 8.09 10.93 6.77
C ALA A 59 9.22 11.18 5.74
N PRO A 60 10.41 11.64 6.19
CA PRO A 60 11.52 11.99 5.31
C PRO A 60 12.33 10.79 4.80
N ASP A 61 12.11 9.58 5.32
CA ASP A 61 12.83 8.37 4.94
C ASP A 61 11.99 7.10 5.15
N HIS A 62 12.52 5.95 4.72
CA HIS A 62 11.86 4.65 4.81
C HIS A 62 11.55 4.21 6.26
N VAL A 63 12.50 4.39 7.18
CA VAL A 63 12.38 3.91 8.56
C VAL A 63 11.37 4.77 9.32
N THR A 64 11.46 6.10 9.17
CA THR A 64 10.47 7.01 9.74
C THR A 64 9.08 6.80 9.13
N GLY A 65 9.00 6.45 7.84
CA GLY A 65 7.75 6.05 7.19
C GLY A 65 7.10 4.81 7.83
N ALA A 66 7.90 3.82 8.23
CA ALA A 66 7.42 2.66 8.96
C ALA A 66 6.96 3.01 10.38
N ILE A 67 7.66 3.90 11.08
CA ILE A 67 7.30 4.38 12.43
C ILE A 67 5.97 5.15 12.40
N GLU A 68 5.79 6.06 11.44
CA GLU A 68 4.54 6.82 11.28
C GLU A 68 3.38 5.93 10.82
N GLY A 69 3.63 5.01 9.88
CA GLY A 69 2.59 4.18 9.28
C GLY A 69 2.16 2.98 10.12
N GLY A 70 3.05 2.43 10.94
CA GLY A 70 2.81 1.23 11.74
C GLY A 70 1.57 1.34 12.66
N PRO A 71 1.48 2.36 13.53
CA PRO A 71 0.30 2.57 14.38
C PRO A 71 -1.00 2.72 13.59
N LEU A 72 -0.96 3.44 12.45
CA LEU A 72 -2.14 3.64 11.58
C LEU A 72 -2.61 2.31 10.94
N ALA A 73 -1.66 1.45 10.55
CA ALA A 73 -1.99 0.14 10.01
C ALA A 73 -2.63 -0.77 11.07
N ILE A 74 -2.11 -0.76 12.31
CA ILE A 74 -2.68 -1.50 13.44
C ILE A 74 -4.08 -1.00 13.79
N GLU A 75 -4.28 0.32 13.85
CA GLU A 75 -5.60 0.90 14.05
C GLU A 75 -6.57 0.47 12.94
N TRP A 76 -6.17 0.62 11.68
CA TRP A 76 -7.01 0.26 10.54
C TRP A 76 -7.43 -1.22 10.57
N LEU A 77 -6.51 -2.12 10.89
CA LEU A 77 -6.77 -3.56 11.07
C LEU A 77 -7.73 -3.81 12.24
N THR A 78 -7.53 -3.14 13.37
CA THR A 78 -8.38 -3.27 14.56
C THR A 78 -9.83 -2.93 14.22
N LEU A 79 -10.06 -1.87 13.44
CA LEU A 79 -11.40 -1.50 12.98
C LEU A 79 -12.03 -2.58 12.08
N ARG A 80 -11.23 -3.33 11.28
CA ARG A 80 -11.73 -4.46 10.49
C ARG A 80 -12.14 -5.63 11.38
N VAL A 81 -11.32 -5.96 12.39
CA VAL A 81 -11.60 -7.03 13.36
C VAL A 81 -12.87 -6.75 14.15
N LEU A 82 -13.11 -5.48 14.50
CA LEU A 82 -14.34 -5.02 15.15
C LEU A 82 -15.57 -4.96 14.22
N GLY A 83 -15.43 -5.34 12.94
CA GLY A 83 -16.55 -5.39 11.99
C GLY A 83 -17.03 -4.01 11.50
N LEU A 84 -16.26 -2.94 11.72
CA LEU A 84 -16.63 -1.61 11.27
C LEU A 84 -16.44 -1.46 9.75
N PRO A 85 -17.19 -0.58 9.06
CA PRO A 85 -17.06 -0.38 7.62
C PRO A 85 -15.70 0.23 7.23
N ALA A 86 -15.20 -0.11 6.03
CA ALA A 86 -13.97 0.46 5.47
C ALA A 86 -14.34 1.57 4.49
N PHE A 87 -13.73 2.74 4.65
CA PHE A 87 -13.88 3.84 3.70
C PHE A 87 -12.56 4.10 3.00
N GLY A 88 -12.59 3.98 1.68
CA GLY A 88 -11.46 4.26 0.80
C GLY A 88 -11.37 5.74 0.41
N ASN A 89 -10.30 6.07 -0.28
CA ASN A 89 -10.07 7.33 -0.97
C ASN A 89 -9.40 7.10 -2.33
N CYS A 90 -9.75 5.99 -2.97
CA CYS A 90 -9.94 6.02 -4.41
C CYS A 90 -10.99 7.09 -4.72
#